data_AF-A0A0D0DQ16-F1
#
_entry.id   AF-A0A0D0DQ16-F1
#
_cell.length_a   1.000
_cell.length_b   1.000
_cell.length_c   1.000
_cell.angle_alpha   90.00
_cell.angle_beta   90.00
_cell.angle_gamma   90.00
#
_symmetry.space_group_name_H-M   'P 1'
#
loop_
_entity.id
_entity.type
_entity.pdbx_description
1 polymer ?
#
loop_
_entity_poly.entity_id
_entity_poly.type
_entity_poly.pdbx_seq_one_letter_code
_entity_poly.pdbx_strand_id
1 'polypeptide(L)'
;LKKEWVSPVYAFFNLTPAIINVNGHHAHMFKCSACGCKAKVCWYLDKKDARSTGNIRKHVKLCWGDETLEAVDTAKDVNKVRAKIVGGVLQNRTITAAFKRKGKGKVVYSHRLHIHAEAK
;
A
#
# COMPACT_ATOMS: atom_id res chain seq x y z
N LEU A 1 -1.05 -22.89 4.01
CA LEU A 1 -1.57 -21.50 3.91
C LEU A 1 -0.48 -20.43 4.09
N LYS A 2 -0.12 -19.94 5.30
CA LYS A 2 0.93 -18.89 5.43
C LYS A 2 2.33 -19.31 4.94
N LYS A 3 2.70 -20.59 5.13
CA LYS A 3 3.98 -21.14 4.64
C LYS A 3 4.11 -21.13 3.11
N GLU A 4 3.00 -21.00 2.39
CA GLU A 4 2.97 -21.00 0.92
C GLU A 4 3.07 -19.59 0.34
N TRP A 5 3.04 -18.54 1.17
CA TRP A 5 3.15 -17.16 0.75
C TRP A 5 4.61 -16.74 0.60
N VAL A 6 5.30 -17.41 -0.32
CA VAL A 6 6.74 -17.20 -0.57
C VAL A 6 7.03 -15.99 -1.45
N SER A 7 6.01 -15.44 -2.12
CA SER A 7 6.19 -14.30 -3.02
C SER A 7 6.48 -13.00 -2.23
N PRO A 8 7.52 -12.25 -2.60
CA PRO A 8 7.87 -11.02 -1.90
C PRO A 8 6.83 -9.90 -2.06
N VAL A 9 5.91 -10.03 -3.03
CA VAL A 9 4.77 -9.13 -3.25
C VAL A 9 3.83 -9.07 -2.04
N TYR A 10 3.78 -10.10 -1.19
CA TYR A 10 2.97 -10.07 0.04
C TYR A 10 3.45 -9.02 1.06
N ALA A 11 4.69 -8.53 0.95
CA ALA A 11 5.24 -7.51 1.84
C ALA A 11 4.49 -6.16 1.77
N PHE A 12 3.76 -5.90 0.69
CA PHE A 12 2.95 -4.69 0.51
C PHE A 12 1.62 -4.71 1.26
N PHE A 13 1.27 -5.82 1.91
CA PHE A 13 0.01 -6.02 2.59
C PHE A 13 0.20 -6.41 4.06
N ASN A 14 -0.87 -6.29 4.83
CA ASN A 14 -0.91 -6.80 6.20
C ASN A 14 -0.82 -8.33 6.21
N LEU A 15 0.07 -8.88 7.05
CA LEU A 15 0.31 -10.34 7.18
C LEU A 15 -0.87 -11.17 7.68
N THR A 16 -1.82 -10.50 8.33
CA THR A 16 -2.99 -11.15 8.89
C THR A 16 -4.16 -10.77 8.01
N PRO A 17 -4.41 -11.50 6.91
CA PRO A 17 -5.61 -11.26 6.13
C PRO A 17 -6.83 -11.65 6.96
N ALA A 18 -7.93 -10.94 6.73
CA ALA A 18 -9.21 -11.38 7.24
C ALA A 18 -9.70 -12.57 6.41
N ILE A 19 -10.28 -13.58 7.06
CA ILE A 19 -11.00 -14.65 6.38
C ILE A 19 -12.43 -14.15 6.22
N ILE A 20 -12.88 -14.02 4.97
CA ILE A 20 -14.21 -13.53 4.64
C ILE A 20 -14.94 -14.54 3.76
N ASN A 21 -16.27 -14.52 3.81
CA ASN A 21 -17.11 -15.19 2.85
C ASN A 21 -17.63 -14.15 1.84
N VAL A 22 -17.34 -14.34 0.56
CA VAL A 22 -17.81 -13.47 -0.53
C VAL A 22 -18.65 -14.35 -1.45
N ASN A 23 -19.96 -14.11 -1.49
CA ASN A 23 -20.92 -14.83 -2.33
C ASN A 23 -20.86 -16.36 -2.16
N GLY A 24 -20.69 -16.85 -0.93
CA GLY A 24 -20.57 -18.28 -0.63
C GLY A 24 -19.15 -18.83 -0.72
N HIS A 25 -18.18 -18.04 -1.17
CA HIS A 25 -16.80 -18.46 -1.36
C HIS A 25 -15.88 -17.91 -0.25
N HIS A 26 -15.04 -18.77 0.33
CA HIS A 26 -14.06 -18.34 1.32
C HIS A 26 -12.87 -17.65 0.65
N ALA A 27 -12.53 -16.45 1.14
CA ALA A 27 -11.41 -15.67 0.65
C ALA A 27 -10.56 -15.09 1.78
N HIS A 28 -9.26 -14.98 1.51
CA HIS A 28 -8.36 -14.15 2.28
C HIS A 28 -8.38 -12.71 1.76
N MET A 29 -8.80 -11.78 2.61
CA MET A 29 -8.81 -10.36 2.31
C MET A 29 -7.56 -9.69 2.86
N PHE A 30 -6.73 -9.17 1.98
CA PHE A 30 -5.51 -8.43 2.29
C PHE A 30 -5.77 -6.94 2.24
N LYS A 31 -5.29 -6.24 3.28
CA LYS A 31 -5.30 -4.77 3.34
C LYS A 31 -3.94 -4.25 2.88
N CYS A 32 -3.95 -3.30 1.95
CA CYS A 32 -2.72 -2.63 1.50
C CYS A 32 -2.08 -1.85 2.65
N SER A 33 -0.75 -1.90 2.73
CA SER A 33 0.04 -1.19 3.74
C SER A 33 0.33 0.26 3.36
N ALA A 34 0.05 0.67 2.13
CA ALA A 34 0.32 2.03 1.65
C ALA A 34 -0.48 3.06 2.45
N CYS A 35 0.15 4.20 2.72
CA CYS A 35 -0.50 5.29 3.44
C CYS A 35 -1.69 5.82 2.61
N GLY A 36 -2.87 5.92 3.23
CA GLY A 36 -4.08 6.41 2.57
C GLY A 36 -4.80 5.40 1.65
N CYS A 37 -4.20 4.24 1.37
CA CYS A 37 -4.84 3.24 0.53
C CYS A 37 -5.90 2.45 1.31
N LYS A 38 -7.14 2.45 0.80
CA LYS A 38 -8.29 1.71 1.35
C LYS A 38 -8.59 0.41 0.61
N ALA A 39 -7.78 0.08 -0.40
CA ALA A 39 -8.01 -1.10 -1.22
C ALA A 39 -7.91 -2.38 -0.39
N LYS A 40 -8.87 -3.27 -0.66
CA LYS A 40 -8.94 -4.62 -0.11
C LYS A 40 -8.82 -5.58 -1.29
N VAL A 41 -7.80 -6.42 -1.28
CA VAL A 41 -7.58 -7.41 -2.33
C VAL A 41 -7.99 -8.77 -1.78
N CYS A 42 -8.92 -9.43 -2.46
CA CYS A 42 -9.42 -10.74 -2.05
C CYS A 42 -8.74 -11.85 -2.83
N TRP A 43 -8.40 -12.91 -2.12
CA TRP A 43 -7.83 -14.14 -2.67
C TRP A 43 -8.72 -15.31 -2.28
N TYR A 44 -9.48 -15.79 -3.27
CA TYR A 44 -10.42 -16.90 -3.12
C TYR A 44 -9.67 -18.22 -2.90
N LEU A 45 -10.03 -18.96 -1.85
CA LEU A 45 -9.39 -20.21 -1.42
C LEU A 45 -9.91 -21.44 -2.17
N ASP A 46 -11.10 -21.33 -2.74
CA ASP A 46 -11.85 -22.40 -3.39
C ASP A 46 -11.51 -22.56 -4.88
N LYS A 47 -10.81 -21.58 -5.49
CA LYS A 47 -10.50 -21.61 -6.93
C LYS A 47 -9.17 -22.27 -7.22
N LYS A 48 -9.03 -22.89 -8.40
CA LYS A 48 -7.76 -23.47 -8.88
C LYS A 48 -6.63 -22.42 -8.96
N ASP A 49 -7.00 -21.18 -9.22
CA ASP A 49 -6.13 -20.00 -9.19
C ASP A 49 -5.90 -19.44 -7.79
N ALA A 50 -6.21 -20.20 -6.74
CA ALA A 50 -5.90 -19.88 -5.36
C ALA A 50 -4.38 -19.82 -5.08
N ARG A 51 -3.52 -19.66 -6.09
CA ARG A 51 -2.10 -19.27 -5.99
C ARG A 51 -1.69 -18.12 -6.91
N SER A 52 -2.61 -17.59 -7.72
CA SER A 52 -2.31 -16.51 -8.64
C SER A 52 -2.10 -15.19 -7.91
N THR A 53 -0.96 -14.56 -8.17
CA THR A 53 -0.62 -13.23 -7.62
C THR A 53 -1.06 -12.09 -8.54
N GLY A 54 -1.75 -12.38 -9.66
CA GLY A 54 -2.05 -11.39 -10.69
C GLY A 54 -2.83 -10.17 -10.17
N ASN A 55 -3.90 -10.38 -9.40
CA ASN A 55 -4.70 -9.28 -8.84
C ASN A 55 -3.91 -8.46 -7.80
N ILE A 56 -3.06 -9.13 -7.03
CA ILE A 56 -2.20 -8.51 -6.03
C ILE A 56 -1.14 -7.63 -6.73
N ARG A 57 -0.47 -8.17 -7.75
CA ARG A 57 0.53 -7.46 -8.56
C ARG A 57 -0.06 -6.24 -9.26
N LYS A 58 -1.26 -6.36 -9.85
CA LYS A 58 -1.98 -5.24 -10.45
C LYS A 58 -2.21 -4.11 -9.44
N HIS A 59 -2.66 -4.45 -8.23
CA HIS A 59 -2.84 -3.45 -7.18
C HIS A 59 -1.51 -2.81 -6.78
N VAL A 60 -0.45 -3.61 -6.58
CA VAL A 60 0.87 -3.11 -6.18
C VAL A 60 1.42 -2.13 -7.23
N LYS A 61 1.35 -2.49 -8.52
CA LYS A 61 1.76 -1.62 -9.62
C LYS A 61 1.05 -0.27 -9.59
N LEU A 62 -0.26 -0.26 -9.36
CA LEU A 62 -1.05 0.98 -9.28
C LEU A 62 -0.78 1.79 -8.00
N CYS A 63 -0.52 1.12 -6.88
CA CYS A 63 -0.43 1.77 -5.57
C CYS A 63 0.99 2.20 -5.18
N TRP A 64 2.01 1.49 -5.68
CA TRP A 64 3.41 1.68 -5.31
C TRP A 64 4.31 1.99 -6.51
N GLY A 65 3.78 1.92 -7.73
CA GLY A 65 4.53 2.11 -8.96
C GLY A 65 5.13 0.82 -9.52
N ASP A 66 5.44 0.86 -10.81
CA ASP A 66 6.02 -0.25 -11.57
C ASP A 66 7.43 -0.59 -11.10
N GLU A 67 8.29 0.41 -10.92
CA GLU A 67 9.66 0.26 -10.43
C GLU A 67 9.73 -0.47 -9.07
N THR A 68 8.78 -0.18 -8.18
CA THR A 68 8.67 -0.82 -6.88
C THR A 68 8.29 -2.30 -7.00
N LEU A 69 7.44 -2.65 -7.96
CA LEU A 69 7.06 -4.04 -8.22
C LEU A 69 8.24 -4.83 -8.80
N GLU A 70 8.95 -4.28 -9.78
CA GLU A 70 10.12 -4.92 -10.41
C GLU A 70 11.27 -5.14 -9.42
N ALA A 71 11.53 -4.14 -8.56
CA ALA A 71 12.53 -4.25 -7.50
C ALA A 71 12.21 -5.37 -6.50
N VAL A 72 10.92 -5.64 -6.27
CA VAL A 72 10.45 -6.71 -5.39
C VAL A 72 10.48 -8.06 -6.06
N ASP A 73 10.15 -8.16 -7.35
CA ASP A 73 10.28 -9.42 -8.10
C ASP A 73 11.74 -9.88 -8.19
N THR A 74 12.69 -8.94 -8.19
CA THR A 74 14.14 -9.24 -8.14
C THR A 74 14.64 -9.56 -6.72
N ALA A 75 13.86 -9.25 -5.68
CA ALA A 75 14.27 -9.42 -4.29
C ALA A 75 14.10 -10.87 -3.82
N LYS A 76 15.20 -11.49 -3.39
CA LYS A 76 15.21 -12.86 -2.85
C LYS A 76 14.65 -12.99 -1.43
N ASP A 77 14.51 -11.88 -0.70
CA ASP A 77 14.15 -11.87 0.73
C ASP A 77 12.93 -11.00 1.02
N VAL A 78 11.81 -11.66 1.32
CA VAL A 78 10.52 -11.03 1.67
C VAL A 78 10.60 -10.18 2.94
N ASN A 79 11.37 -10.60 3.94
CA ASN A 79 11.49 -9.88 5.21
C ASN A 79 12.26 -8.57 5.02
N LYS A 80 13.32 -8.59 4.21
CA LYS A 80 14.09 -7.39 3.86
C LYS A 80 13.23 -6.38 3.09
N VAL A 81 12.45 -6.86 2.12
CA VAL A 81 11.50 -6.02 1.36
C VAL A 81 10.49 -5.38 2.32
N ARG A 82 9.95 -6.17 3.25
CA ARG A 82 8.96 -5.71 4.20
C ARG A 82 9.49 -4.67 5.19
N ALA A 83 10.71 -4.84 5.71
CA ALA A 83 11.33 -3.85 6.58
C ALA A 83 11.47 -2.49 5.87
N LYS A 84 11.85 -2.49 4.58
CA LYS A 84 11.90 -1.28 3.77
C LYS A 84 10.53 -0.65 3.54
N ILE A 85 9.51 -1.46 3.24
CA ILE A 85 8.14 -0.97 3.00
C ILE A 85 7.54 -0.38 4.27
N VAL A 86 7.56 -1.13 5.38
CA VAL A 86 7.00 -0.68 6.66
C VAL A 86 7.75 0.56 7.16
N GLY A 87 9.08 0.57 7.04
CA GLY A 87 9.90 1.76 7.36
C GLY A 87 9.53 2.97 6.51
N GLY A 88 9.39 2.80 5.19
CA GLY A 88 8.99 3.86 4.27
C GLY A 88 7.57 4.39 4.52
N VAL A 89 6.62 3.51 4.83
CA VAL A 89 5.25 3.91 5.21
C VAL A 89 5.24 4.69 6.52
N LEU A 90 6.01 4.25 7.53
CA LEU A 90 6.12 4.97 8.80
C LEU A 90 6.75 6.35 8.61
N GLN A 91 7.79 6.44 7.78
CA GLN A 91 8.44 7.71 7.43
C GLN A 91 7.50 8.66 6.69
N ASN A 92 6.76 8.17 5.68
CA ASN A 92 5.82 8.99 4.90
C ASN A 92 4.56 9.41 5.69
N ARG A 93 4.26 8.78 6.83
CA ARG A 93 3.16 9.20 7.71
C ARG A 93 3.43 10.50 8.46
N THR A 94 4.66 11.01 8.44
CA THR A 94 4.93 12.37 8.92
C THR A 94 4.62 13.36 7.80
N ILE A 95 3.70 14.30 8.05
CA ILE A 95 3.31 15.40 7.16
C ILE A 95 4.55 16.08 6.55
N THR A 96 5.66 16.10 7.28
CA THR A 96 6.99 16.61 6.87
C THR A 96 7.54 16.01 5.57
N ALA A 97 7.22 14.76 5.21
CA ALA A 97 7.68 14.14 3.97
C ALA A 97 7.03 14.77 2.72
N ALA A 98 5.76 15.18 2.80
CA ALA A 98 5.07 15.86 1.71
C ALA A 98 5.62 17.28 1.45
N PHE A 99 6.30 17.88 2.45
CA PHE A 99 6.85 19.23 2.38
C PHE A 99 8.37 19.30 2.17
N LYS A 100 9.07 18.16 2.07
CA LYS A 100 10.47 18.15 1.61
C LYS A 100 10.53 18.42 0.09
N ARG A 101 10.38 19.69 -0.29
CA ARG A 101 10.78 20.14 -1.64
C ARG A 101 12.29 20.00 -1.79
N LYS A 102 12.75 19.34 -2.86
CA LYS A 102 14.13 19.49 -3.37
C LYS A 102 14.27 20.90 -3.95
N GLY A 103 14.69 21.89 -3.15
CA GLY A 103 15.00 23.25 -3.62
C GLY A 103 15.38 24.21 -2.49
N LYS A 104 16.33 25.13 -2.76
CA LYS A 104 16.89 26.13 -1.81
C LYS A 104 15.93 27.30 -1.50
N GLY A 105 14.65 27.04 -1.24
CA GLY A 105 13.65 28.08 -0.96
C GLY A 105 13.10 28.00 0.46
N LYS A 106 13.13 29.11 1.21
CA LYS A 106 12.45 29.23 2.52
C LYS A 106 10.95 29.04 2.30
N VAL A 107 10.32 28.13 3.07
CA VAL A 107 8.86 27.92 3.00
C VAL A 107 8.18 29.14 3.61
N VAL A 108 7.63 30.00 2.76
CA VAL A 108 6.79 31.13 3.19
C VAL A 108 5.34 30.65 3.19
N TYR A 109 4.75 30.54 4.38
CA TYR A 109 3.33 30.31 4.52
C TYR A 109 2.59 31.64 4.35
N SER A 110 1.68 31.71 3.39
CA SER A 110 0.72 32.80 3.27
C SER A 110 -0.55 32.39 4.00
N HIS A 111 -0.87 33.06 5.11
CA HIS A 111 -2.12 32.87 5.84
C HIS A 111 -3.14 33.85 5.27
N ARG A 112 -3.87 33.45 4.22
CA ARG A 112 -5.03 34.20 3.76
C ARG A 112 -6.23 33.81 4.61
N LEU A 113 -6.61 34.68 5.55
CA LEU A 113 -7.88 34.56 6.25
C LEU A 113 -9.01 34.80 5.22
N HIS A 114 -9.79 33.76 4.92
CA HIS A 114 -11.03 33.93 4.17
C HIS A 114 -12.10 34.48 5.13
N ILE A 115 -12.15 35.80 5.28
CA ILE A 115 -13.29 36.47 5.92
C ILE A 115 -14.36 36.60 4.84
N HIS A 116 -15.41 35.80 4.94
CA HIS A 116 -16.61 36.00 4.14
C HIS A 116 -17.37 37.15 4.82
N ALA A 117 -17.29 38.36 4.26
CA ALA A 117 -18.19 39.42 4.66
C ALA A 117 -19.56 39.12 4.04
N GLU A 118 -20.52 38.71 4.86
CA GLU A 118 -21.93 38.68 4.47
C GLU A 118 -22.35 40.13 4.18
N ALA A 119 -22.56 40.45 2.91
CA ALA A 119 -23.20 41.68 2.50
C ALA A 119 -24.72 41.52 2.66
N LYS A 120 -25.31 42.48 3.39
CA LYS A 120 -26.72 42.72 3.72
C LYS A 120 -27.78 42.18 2.77
#